data_AF-A0A6M9PS01-F1
#
_entry.id   AF-A0A6M9PS01-F1
#
_cell.length_a   1.000
_cell.length_b   1.000
_cell.length_c   1.000
_cell.angle_alpha   90.00
_cell.angle_beta   90.00
_cell.angle_gamma   90.00
#
_symmetry.space_group_name_H-M   'P 1'
#
loop_
_entity.id
_entity.type
_entity.pdbx_description
1 polymer ?
#
loop_
_entity_poly.entity_id
_entity_poly.type
_entity_poly.pdbx_seq_one_letter_code
_entity_poly.pdbx_strand_id
1 'polypeptide(L)'
;MQSHLSDNKQPTHKELVHSDFQIREVEAVVRRDAFTTIHVHVPPYETNILRNLFGRENVTVLERAQETTITPEQEYDRLCAKYGHEVVAKVFGEDDGDRLMEIVEGLMAEKRLKSNQEDATEQVPELGGESNQSQQSQPPEIKGAKKP
;
A
#
# COMPACT_ATOMS: atom_id res chain seq x y z
N MET A 1 -42.54 25.42 -49.85
CA MET A 1 -42.66 24.33 -48.86
C MET A 1 -41.37 24.35 -48.05
N GLN A 2 -41.27 25.07 -46.94
CA GLN A 2 -41.57 24.64 -45.56
C GLN A 2 -41.23 23.17 -45.28
N SER A 3 -40.13 22.95 -44.53
CA SER A 3 -40.04 22.06 -43.35
C SER A 3 -38.56 21.98 -42.91
N HIS A 4 -38.17 22.72 -41.87
CA HIS A 4 -38.11 22.29 -40.46
C HIS A 4 -36.74 21.69 -40.08
N LEU A 5 -35.98 22.56 -39.40
CA LEU A 5 -35.15 22.32 -38.23
C LEU A 5 -35.39 20.96 -37.54
N SER A 6 -34.31 20.24 -37.26
CA SER A 6 -34.19 19.44 -36.04
C SER A 6 -32.71 19.37 -35.65
N ASP A 7 -32.35 20.25 -34.72
CA ASP A 7 -31.31 20.03 -33.73
C ASP A 7 -31.19 18.55 -33.38
N ASN A 8 -30.03 17.94 -33.65
CA ASN A 8 -29.61 16.80 -32.85
C ASN A 8 -28.39 17.22 -32.03
N LYS A 9 -28.73 17.93 -30.95
CA LYS A 9 -27.88 18.27 -29.83
C LYS A 9 -27.38 16.96 -29.22
N GLN A 10 -26.22 16.50 -29.69
CA GLN A 10 -25.46 15.47 -29.01
C GLN A 10 -25.30 15.92 -27.55
N PRO A 11 -25.64 15.08 -26.56
CA PRO A 11 -25.56 15.47 -25.18
C PRO A 11 -24.11 15.85 -24.89
N THR A 12 -23.90 17.09 -24.47
CA THR A 12 -22.73 17.51 -23.71
C THR A 12 -22.60 16.51 -22.57
N HIS A 13 -21.75 15.50 -22.76
CA HIS A 13 -21.15 14.80 -21.65
C HIS A 13 -20.47 15.93 -20.89
N LYS A 14 -21.08 16.34 -19.78
CA LYS A 14 -20.34 17.06 -18.76
C LYS A 14 -19.18 16.12 -18.50
N GLU A 15 -18.03 16.46 -19.06
CA GLU A 15 -16.75 16.02 -18.55
C GLU A 15 -16.77 16.57 -17.12
N LEU A 16 -17.38 15.81 -16.21
CA LEU A 16 -17.00 15.85 -14.83
C LEU A 16 -15.51 15.59 -14.95
N VAL A 17 -14.75 16.65 -14.76
CA VAL A 17 -13.31 16.58 -14.64
C VAL A 17 -13.10 15.76 -13.37
N HIS A 18 -13.20 14.45 -13.52
CA HIS A 18 -12.84 13.47 -12.51
C HIS A 18 -11.39 13.81 -12.23
N SER A 19 -11.16 14.41 -11.07
CA SER A 19 -9.83 14.85 -10.72
C SER A 19 -9.07 13.59 -10.38
N ASP A 20 -8.35 13.10 -11.38
CA ASP A 20 -7.44 11.98 -11.25
C ASP A 20 -6.26 12.44 -10.39
N PHE A 21 -6.03 11.73 -9.29
CA PHE A 21 -5.02 12.10 -8.31
C PHE A 21 -3.91 11.06 -8.25
N GLN A 22 -2.68 11.53 -8.17
CA GLN A 22 -1.52 10.65 -8.03
C GLN A 22 -1.14 10.53 -6.57
N ILE A 23 -1.24 9.32 -6.03
CA ILE A 23 -0.81 8.99 -4.68
C ILE A 23 0.35 8.00 -4.72
N ARG A 24 1.24 8.06 -3.73
CA ARG A 24 2.35 7.10 -3.60
C ARG A 24 1.81 5.72 -3.21
N GLU A 25 2.23 4.69 -3.92
CA GLU A 25 1.98 3.29 -3.58
C GLU A 25 2.97 2.79 -2.54
N VAL A 26 2.55 1.77 -1.81
CA VAL A 26 3.40 0.99 -0.92
C VAL A 26 3.45 -0.45 -1.39
N GLU A 27 4.55 -1.11 -1.11
CA GLU A 27 4.67 -2.55 -1.30
C GLU A 27 4.15 -3.27 -0.05
N ALA A 28 3.04 -3.98 -0.20
CA ALA A 28 2.50 -4.84 0.84
C ALA A 28 2.99 -6.28 0.60
N VAL A 29 3.79 -6.76 1.54
CA VAL A 29 4.33 -8.12 1.57
C VAL A 29 3.42 -8.95 2.47
N VAL A 30 2.64 -9.83 1.84
CA VAL A 30 1.64 -10.68 2.49
C VAL A 30 2.18 -12.10 2.62
N ARG A 31 2.38 -12.57 3.85
CA ARG A 31 2.76 -13.95 4.14
C ARG A 31 1.52 -14.84 4.17
N ARG A 32 1.39 -15.72 3.17
CA ARG A 32 0.23 -16.62 3.06
C ARG A 32 0.41 -17.88 3.91
N ASP A 33 1.64 -18.38 3.99
CA ASP A 33 2.00 -19.54 4.80
C ASP A 33 3.49 -19.51 5.19
N ALA A 34 4.01 -20.62 5.71
CA ALA A 34 5.39 -20.72 6.16
C ALA A 34 6.42 -20.44 5.05
N PHE A 35 6.08 -20.70 3.79
CA PHE A 35 6.97 -20.67 2.63
C PHE A 35 6.49 -19.76 1.49
N THR A 36 5.22 -19.33 1.50
CA THR A 36 4.68 -18.46 0.46
C THR A 36 4.49 -17.04 0.93
N THR A 37 5.13 -16.11 0.22
CA THR A 37 4.98 -14.66 0.39
C THR A 37 4.57 -14.04 -0.94
N ILE A 38 3.62 -13.10 -0.89
CA ILE A 38 3.08 -12.41 -2.05
C ILE A 38 3.41 -10.93 -1.90
N HIS A 39 3.99 -10.35 -2.94
CA HIS A 39 4.30 -8.93 -3.02
C HIS A 39 3.22 -8.26 -3.86
N VAL A 40 2.49 -7.30 -3.29
CA VAL A 40 1.48 -6.53 -4.01
C VAL A 40 1.74 -5.04 -3.85
N HIS A 41 1.48 -4.29 -4.92
CA HIS A 41 1.57 -2.83 -4.91
C HIS A 41 0.17 -2.27 -4.78
N VAL A 42 -0.03 -1.48 -3.73
CA VAL A 42 -1.33 -0.90 -3.42
C VAL A 42 -1.17 0.48 -2.78
N PRO A 43 -2.19 1.34 -2.87
CA PRO A 43 -2.29 2.53 -2.05
C PRO A 43 -2.17 2.24 -0.53
N PRO A 44 -1.64 3.19 0.27
CA PRO A 44 -1.48 3.02 1.71
C PRO A 44 -2.76 2.62 2.45
N TYR A 45 -3.91 3.16 2.05
CA TYR A 45 -5.20 2.84 2.67
C TYR A 45 -5.68 1.40 2.38
N GLU A 46 -5.30 0.80 1.25
CA GLU A 46 -5.62 -0.60 0.94
C GLU A 46 -4.89 -1.58 1.85
N THR A 47 -3.75 -1.18 2.44
CA THR A 47 -3.02 -2.05 3.38
C THR A 47 -3.86 -2.44 4.60
N ASN A 48 -4.79 -1.58 5.02
CA ASN A 48 -5.72 -1.90 6.11
C ASN A 48 -6.72 -2.98 5.71
N ILE A 49 -7.14 -3.01 4.44
CA ILE A 49 -7.96 -4.08 3.88
C ILE A 49 -7.18 -5.39 3.87
N LEU A 50 -5.93 -5.38 3.38
CA LEU A 50 -5.07 -6.55 3.37
C LEU A 50 -4.83 -7.09 4.78
N ARG A 51 -4.57 -6.21 5.75
CA ARG A 51 -4.42 -6.58 7.17
C ARG A 51 -5.68 -7.21 7.77
N ASN A 52 -6.86 -6.80 7.33
CA ASN A 52 -8.13 -7.40 7.76
C ASN A 52 -8.35 -8.78 7.12
N LEU A 53 -7.92 -8.99 5.87
CA LEU A 53 -8.06 -10.27 5.16
C LEU A 53 -7.02 -11.32 5.58
N PHE A 54 -5.75 -10.94 5.67
CA PHE A 54 -4.64 -11.86 5.91
C PHE A 54 -4.15 -11.87 7.36
N GLY A 55 -4.61 -10.92 8.17
CA GLY A 55 -4.13 -10.70 9.54
C GLY A 55 -3.00 -9.67 9.61
N ARG A 56 -3.02 -8.84 10.66
CA ARG A 56 -2.08 -7.71 10.80
C ARG A 56 -0.62 -8.15 10.83
N GLU A 57 -0.33 -9.26 11.49
CA GLU A 57 1.02 -9.81 11.62
C GLU A 57 1.57 -10.41 10.32
N ASN A 58 0.69 -10.75 9.38
CA ASN A 58 1.07 -11.36 8.11
C ASN A 58 1.28 -10.33 6.99
N VAL A 59 1.03 -9.05 7.24
CA VAL A 59 1.15 -7.97 6.25
C VAL A 59 2.23 -6.98 6.69
N THR A 60 3.34 -6.98 5.96
CA THR A 60 4.41 -6.00 6.12
C THR A 60 4.29 -4.93 5.04
N VAL A 61 4.38 -3.65 5.40
CA VAL A 61 4.28 -2.53 4.46
C VAL A 61 5.65 -1.90 4.30
N LEU A 62 6.12 -1.78 3.07
CA LEU A 62 7.37 -1.11 2.71
C LEU A 62 7.04 0.11 1.84
N GLU A 63 7.70 1.23 2.13
CA GLU A 63 7.53 2.46 1.34
C GLU A 63 8.15 2.30 -0.05
N ARG A 64 7.47 2.83 -1.07
CA ARG A 64 7.94 2.86 -2.46
C ARG A 64 7.70 4.23 -3.07
N ALA A 65 8.55 4.61 -4.02
CA ALA A 65 8.44 5.86 -4.77
C ALA A 65 7.54 5.78 -6.02
N GLN A 66 6.71 4.73 -6.15
CA GLN A 66 5.79 4.61 -7.27
C GLN A 66 4.50 5.35 -6.97
N GLU A 67 3.88 5.91 -8.01
CA GLU A 67 2.63 6.64 -7.88
C GLU A 67 1.55 5.97 -8.74
N THR A 68 0.32 6.00 -8.24
CA THR A 68 -0.85 5.44 -8.93
C THR A 68 -1.94 6.48 -9.02
N THR A 69 -2.70 6.42 -10.11
CA THR A 69 -3.79 7.33 -10.39
C THR A 69 -5.08 6.83 -9.75
N ILE A 70 -5.70 7.67 -8.95
CA ILE A 70 -6.89 7.39 -8.16
C ILE A 70 -7.96 8.42 -8.47
N THR A 71 -9.18 7.94 -8.69
CA THR A 71 -10.38 8.76 -8.81
C THR A 71 -11.22 8.55 -7.53
N PRO A 72 -11.17 9.45 -6.53
CA PRO A 72 -11.73 9.19 -5.19
C PRO A 72 -13.21 8.87 -5.22
N GLU A 73 -13.93 9.50 -6.16
CA GLU A 73 -15.35 9.32 -6.40
C GLU A 73 -15.72 7.89 -6.83
N GLN A 74 -14.80 7.18 -7.50
CA GLN A 74 -14.98 5.80 -7.96
C GLN A 74 -14.20 4.81 -7.10
N GLU A 75 -13.39 5.31 -6.17
CA GLU A 75 -12.45 4.51 -5.41
C GLU A 75 -13.17 3.51 -4.53
N TYR A 76 -14.26 3.96 -3.91
CA TYR A 76 -15.09 3.12 -3.10
C TYR A 76 -15.66 1.93 -3.88
N ASP A 77 -16.26 2.20 -5.04
CA ASP A 77 -16.80 1.16 -5.93
C ASP A 77 -15.71 0.19 -6.38
N ARG A 78 -14.51 0.68 -6.70
CA ARG A 78 -13.36 -0.15 -7.07
C ARG A 78 -12.95 -1.08 -5.93
N LEU A 79 -12.85 -0.58 -4.70
CA LEU A 79 -12.48 -1.38 -3.53
C LEU A 79 -13.57 -2.42 -3.23
N CYS A 80 -14.84 -2.04 -3.33
CA CYS A 80 -15.95 -2.97 -3.17
C CYS A 80 -15.94 -4.06 -4.23
N ALA A 81 -15.64 -3.74 -5.49
CA ALA A 81 -15.51 -4.72 -6.56
C ALA A 81 -14.33 -5.68 -6.36
N LYS A 82 -13.22 -5.20 -5.78
CA LYS A 82 -11.98 -5.97 -5.57
C LYS A 82 -12.02 -6.84 -4.32
N TYR A 83 -12.56 -6.34 -3.22
CA TYR A 83 -12.49 -6.98 -1.89
C TYR A 83 -13.85 -7.36 -1.30
N GLY A 84 -14.94 -6.85 -1.87
CA GLY A 84 -16.30 -7.01 -1.34
C GLY A 84 -16.67 -5.91 -0.34
N HIS A 85 -17.93 -5.48 -0.41
CA HIS A 85 -18.48 -4.43 0.45
C HIS A 85 -18.32 -4.73 1.94
N GLU A 86 -18.58 -5.98 2.38
CA GLU A 86 -18.46 -6.38 3.79
C GLU A 86 -17.06 -6.17 4.36
N VAL A 87 -16.02 -6.41 3.56
CA VAL A 87 -14.62 -6.25 3.98
C VAL A 87 -14.26 -4.77 4.07
N VAL A 88 -14.72 -3.96 3.10
CA VAL A 88 -14.50 -2.52 3.07
C VAL A 88 -15.19 -1.85 4.26
N ALA A 89 -16.47 -2.11 4.48
CA ALA A 89 -17.24 -1.61 5.62
C ALA A 89 -16.61 -2.03 6.97
N LYS A 90 -16.06 -3.24 7.07
CA LYS A 90 -15.36 -3.69 8.29
C LYS A 90 -14.08 -2.92 8.59
N VAL A 91 -13.40 -2.42 7.56
CA VAL A 91 -12.13 -1.70 7.68
C VAL A 91 -12.36 -0.22 7.95
N PHE A 92 -13.28 0.40 7.21
CA PHE A 92 -13.51 1.84 7.28
C PHE A 92 -14.69 2.25 8.18
N GLY A 93 -15.67 1.36 8.40
CA GLY A 93 -16.84 1.59 9.25
C GLY A 93 -18.13 1.73 8.44
N GLU A 94 -19.18 2.24 9.09
CA GLU A 94 -20.50 2.47 8.49
C GLU A 94 -20.47 3.61 7.44
N ASP A 95 -19.63 4.62 7.67
CA ASP A 95 -19.36 5.74 6.74
C ASP A 95 -18.11 5.47 5.88
N ASP A 96 -18.01 4.27 5.32
CA ASP A 96 -16.80 3.81 4.62
C ASP A 96 -16.41 4.67 3.41
N GLY A 97 -17.37 5.13 2.62
CA GLY A 97 -17.17 6.01 1.46
C GLY A 97 -16.59 7.38 1.83
N ASP A 98 -17.23 8.08 2.78
CA ASP A 98 -16.77 9.40 3.24
C ASP A 98 -15.38 9.32 3.89
N ARG A 99 -15.15 8.29 4.71
CA ARG A 99 -13.86 8.10 5.39
C ARG A 99 -12.75 7.77 4.40
N LEU A 100 -13.03 6.97 3.37
CA LEU A 100 -12.09 6.70 2.30
C LEU A 100 -11.73 7.98 1.55
N MET A 101 -12.73 8.80 1.22
CA MET A 101 -12.53 10.08 0.55
C MET A 101 -11.62 11.00 1.37
N GLU A 102 -11.87 11.15 2.67
CA GLU A 102 -11.03 11.94 3.58
C GLU A 102 -9.58 11.44 3.61
N ILE A 103 -9.37 10.12 3.65
CA ILE A 103 -8.01 9.55 3.66
C ILE A 103 -7.29 9.83 2.34
N VAL A 104 -7.99 9.67 1.21
CA VAL A 104 -7.41 9.95 -0.11
C VAL A 104 -7.04 11.43 -0.22
N GLU A 105 -7.93 12.33 0.22
CA GLU A 105 -7.65 13.77 0.29
C GLU A 105 -6.47 14.12 1.20
N GLY A 106 -6.38 13.48 2.37
CA GLY A 106 -5.26 13.64 3.29
C GLY A 106 -3.92 13.25 2.68
N LEU A 107 -3.87 12.13 1.93
CA LEU A 107 -2.66 11.68 1.25
C LEU A 107 -2.22 12.64 0.13
N MET A 108 -3.18 13.24 -0.56
CA MET A 108 -2.89 14.29 -1.55
C MET A 108 -2.26 15.53 -0.90
N ALA A 109 -2.82 15.97 0.22
CA ALA A 109 -2.29 17.11 0.96
C ALA A 109 -0.90 16.83 1.53
N GLU A 110 -0.65 15.60 2.00
CA GLU A 110 0.64 15.19 2.54
C GLU A 110 1.75 15.19 1.47
N LYS A 111 1.46 14.77 0.23
CA LYS A 111 2.38 14.86 -0.91
C LYS A 111 2.88 16.30 -1.12
N ARG A 112 2.00 17.28 -0.97
CA ARG A 112 2.31 18.71 -1.13
C ARG A 112 3.19 19.27 -0.01
N LEU A 113 3.14 18.68 1.19
CA LEU A 113 3.94 19.09 2.34
C LEU A 113 5.34 18.45 2.33
N LYS A 114 5.44 17.18 1.91
CA LYS A 114 6.73 16.47 1.79
C LYS A 114 7.57 16.94 0.61
N SER A 115 6.96 17.34 -0.51
CA SER A 115 7.69 17.94 -1.65
C SER A 115 8.41 19.26 -1.33
N ASN A 116 8.10 19.91 -0.20
CA ASN A 116 8.80 21.09 0.30
C ASN A 116 9.93 20.76 1.29
N GLN A 117 10.15 19.47 1.61
CA GLN A 117 11.14 18.96 2.55
C GLN A 117 11.82 17.69 1.98
N GLU A 118 12.23 17.71 0.71
CA GLU A 118 13.02 16.62 0.12
C GLU A 118 14.22 17.22 -0.64
N ASP A 119 15.10 17.93 0.08
CA ASP A 119 16.55 17.93 -0.15
C ASP A 119 17.18 17.34 1.13
N ALA A 120 18.04 16.34 0.97
CA ALA A 120 18.72 15.57 2.01
C ALA A 120 17.92 14.44 2.69
N THR A 121 17.68 13.34 1.97
CA THR A 121 18.14 12.03 2.49
C THR A 121 18.54 11.14 1.34
N GLU A 122 19.80 11.29 0.97
CA GLU A 122 20.50 10.42 0.03
C GLU A 122 21.00 9.17 0.78
N GLN A 123 21.04 8.05 0.04
CA GLN A 123 21.92 6.89 0.22
C GLN A 123 21.39 5.67 1.01
N VAL A 124 20.75 4.79 0.24
CA VAL A 124 20.99 3.34 0.14
C VAL A 124 22.13 2.74 1.01
N PRO A 125 21.88 1.69 1.81
CA PRO A 125 22.93 0.76 2.17
C PRO A 125 23.03 -0.30 1.08
N GLU A 126 24.07 -0.20 0.23
CA GLU A 126 24.50 -1.29 -0.64
C GLU A 126 24.95 -2.50 0.20
N LEU A 127 24.38 -3.65 -0.13
CA LEU A 127 24.85 -4.97 0.28
C LEU A 127 26.13 -5.31 -0.49
N GLY A 128 27.24 -5.50 0.21
CA GLY A 128 28.45 -6.05 -0.38
C GLY A 128 29.39 -6.62 0.67
N GLY A 129 29.75 -7.89 0.51
CA GLY A 129 31.02 -8.41 0.99
C GLY A 129 30.96 -9.46 2.10
N GLU A 130 30.97 -10.72 1.67
CA GLU A 130 31.32 -11.91 2.44
C GLU A 130 32.52 -11.72 3.38
N SER A 131 32.44 -12.27 4.60
CA SER A 131 33.61 -12.67 5.38
C SER A 131 33.24 -13.78 6.36
N ASN A 132 33.62 -14.98 5.95
CA ASN A 132 33.64 -16.23 6.68
C ASN A 132 34.75 -16.21 7.75
N GLN A 133 34.45 -16.38 9.05
CA GLN A 133 35.29 -17.16 9.98
C GLN A 133 34.68 -17.32 11.40
N SER A 134 34.36 -18.59 11.69
CA SER A 134 34.64 -19.31 12.94
C SER A 134 34.00 -18.85 14.25
N GLN A 135 32.81 -19.40 14.51
CA GLN A 135 32.34 -19.68 15.87
C GLN A 135 33.05 -20.93 16.40
N GLN A 136 33.76 -20.83 17.51
CA GLN A 136 34.11 -21.99 18.33
C GLN A 136 33.66 -21.72 19.77
N SER A 137 32.62 -22.44 20.20
CA SER A 137 32.09 -22.42 21.56
C SER A 137 32.14 -23.83 22.16
N GLN A 138 33.04 -23.99 23.15
CA GLN A 138 33.07 -24.87 24.34
C GLN A 138 32.94 -26.40 24.18
N PRO A 139 33.51 -27.20 25.12
CA PRO A 139 32.80 -27.51 26.38
C PRO A 139 33.69 -27.49 27.66
N PRO A 140 33.08 -27.64 28.86
CA PRO A 140 33.75 -27.54 30.16
C PRO A 140 34.34 -28.88 30.62
N GLU A 141 35.49 -28.88 31.29
CA GLU A 141 35.99 -30.09 31.98
C GLU A 141 35.87 -30.01 33.51
N ILE A 142 35.08 -30.97 33.95
CA ILE A 142 34.78 -31.47 35.28
C ILE A 142 36.00 -32.04 36.03
N LYS A 143 35.92 -31.96 37.36
CA LYS A 143 36.85 -32.47 38.38
C LYS A 143 37.16 -33.98 38.25
N GLY A 144 38.40 -34.37 38.57
CA GLY A 144 38.68 -35.59 39.36
C GLY A 144 39.76 -36.56 38.87
N ALA A 145 40.79 -36.78 39.72
CA ALA A 145 41.65 -37.97 39.89
C ALA A 145 42.50 -38.46 38.67
N LYS A 146 43.76 -38.90 38.77
CA LYS A 146 44.44 -39.74 39.77
C LYS A 146 45.95 -39.77 39.45
N LYS A 147 46.78 -39.97 40.49
CA LYS A 147 48.21 -40.36 40.49
C LYS A 147 48.54 -41.52 39.54
N PRO A 148 49.82 -41.68 39.11
CA PRO A 148 50.83 -42.39 39.92
C PRO A 148 51.94 -41.50 40.48
#